data_AF-A0A942GWH9-F1
#
_entry.id   AF-A0A942GWH9-F1
#
_cell.length_a   1.000
_cell.length_b   1.000
_cell.length_c   1.000
_cell.angle_alpha   90.00
_cell.angle_beta   90.00
_cell.angle_gamma   90.00
#
_symmetry.space_group_name_H-M   'P 1'
#
loop_
_entity.id
_entity.type
_entity.pdbx_description
1 polymer ?
#
loop_
_entity_poly.entity_id
_entity_poly.type
_entity_poly.pdbx_seq_one_letter_code
_entity_poly.pdbx_strand_id
1 'polypeptide(L)'
;MRSLLILAGLAVVTAAASAQLGDLLKGGIKIPGLDGALKREALSTSIKDAMPALRFLDRYNPDRLDDFFALPANTQGRRKITPGVYTMDIESFCLRAGHRAPFGGDGFLYGPFKGLRADVLQSILRNAPAHPDVPQKNVQLLLWAILSQAKFRDLDNTLKVTAATLLKPEDIVKLEASFLEEIPSNMFDKAFAGLPSEVRAALEAESTMRGMFGRTGLNYDDFERIAMPQGEAPKSDVPAGRWSFVKGGMFIRMYRLGTYRHGRIDVMRPRAATWTRDDLGRIVKWDDGSGNSVSVEYAAEPSSRAGGNGLIGYAFKKIRIQSGSQVAESTGGWTFLGRARGKGKDVSGPISSTELDARANDVKFWVEDFDRLIKSFGRKGIKPEAIDPIDVQHFEQGVRASFGEFNNAPEWVVRTWGRLCESIFAPLDGLNDPTLAQEDPTFDPSDVVGLPGYTGAQRAGFTLRRYRDH
;
A
#
# COMPACT_ATOMS: atom_id res chain seq x y z
N MET A 1 20.16 40.32 -37.61
CA MET A 1 19.83 41.23 -36.50
C MET A 1 18.86 40.52 -35.56
N ARG A 2 19.30 40.30 -34.32
CA ARG A 2 18.59 40.16 -33.04
C ARG A 2 17.19 39.49 -32.99
N SER A 3 17.18 38.30 -32.37
CA SER A 3 16.41 37.91 -31.17
C SER A 3 14.86 37.94 -31.18
N LEU A 4 14.23 36.76 -31.01
CA LEU A 4 13.70 36.33 -29.70
C LEU A 4 13.42 34.82 -29.67
N LEU A 5 13.79 34.19 -28.55
CA LEU A 5 13.81 32.76 -28.25
C LEU A 5 13.05 32.61 -26.93
N ILE A 6 11.94 31.87 -26.85
CA ILE A 6 11.35 31.44 -25.57
C ILE A 6 10.80 30.01 -25.67
N LEU A 7 11.51 29.13 -24.95
CA LEU A 7 11.12 27.95 -24.16
C LEU A 7 10.01 27.02 -24.67
N ALA A 8 10.43 25.81 -25.04
CA ALA A 8 9.72 24.57 -24.73
C ALA A 8 10.73 23.52 -24.25
N GLY A 9 10.88 23.44 -22.92
CA GLY A 9 11.67 22.41 -22.26
C GLY A 9 11.05 22.12 -20.91
N LEU A 10 10.18 21.11 -20.84
CA LEU A 10 9.78 20.50 -19.59
C LEU A 10 10.09 19.02 -19.64
N ALA A 11 10.93 18.61 -18.71
CA ALA A 11 11.68 17.37 -18.68
C ALA A 11 10.80 16.16 -18.35
N VAL A 12 11.01 15.10 -19.11
CA VAL A 12 10.73 13.73 -18.69
C VAL A 12 11.82 13.34 -17.68
N VAL A 13 11.53 13.42 -16.37
CA VAL A 13 12.39 12.85 -15.33
C VAL A 13 11.90 11.44 -15.04
N THR A 14 12.46 10.47 -15.76
CA THR A 14 12.25 9.04 -15.49
C THR A 14 13.05 8.57 -14.27
N ALA A 15 12.42 7.68 -13.51
CA ALA A 15 12.94 6.94 -12.36
C ALA A 15 14.40 6.45 -12.52
N ALA A 16 15.35 7.12 -11.85
CA ALA A 16 16.77 6.81 -11.99
C ALA A 16 17.46 6.24 -10.74
N ALA A 17 16.90 6.29 -9.53
CA ALA A 17 17.70 5.97 -8.33
C ALA A 17 18.10 4.48 -8.20
N SER A 18 17.26 3.53 -8.64
CA SER A 18 17.56 2.08 -8.56
C SER A 18 17.81 1.41 -9.91
N ALA A 19 17.74 2.17 -11.02
CA ALA A 19 18.31 1.76 -12.30
C ALA A 19 19.79 2.14 -12.37
N GLN A 20 20.17 3.28 -11.78
CA GLN A 20 21.56 3.71 -11.71
C GLN A 20 22.43 2.75 -10.91
N LEU A 21 21.99 2.14 -9.80
CA LEU A 21 22.83 1.15 -9.11
C LEU A 21 23.13 -0.11 -9.96
N GLY A 22 22.16 -0.57 -10.75
CA GLY A 22 22.31 -1.73 -11.63
C GLY A 22 23.11 -1.43 -12.90
N ASP A 23 23.00 -0.22 -13.45
CA ASP A 23 23.78 0.22 -14.62
C ASP A 23 25.16 0.78 -14.25
N LEU A 24 25.39 1.30 -13.03
CA LEU A 24 26.73 1.67 -12.54
C LEU A 24 27.64 0.44 -12.45
N LEU A 25 27.08 -0.72 -12.09
CA LEU A 25 27.78 -2.00 -12.06
C LEU A 25 28.09 -2.55 -13.45
N LYS A 26 27.34 -2.15 -14.50
CA LYS A 26 27.72 -2.43 -15.89
C LYS A 26 28.82 -1.49 -16.41
N GLY A 27 29.00 -0.34 -15.77
CA GLY A 27 30.00 0.69 -16.12
C GLY A 27 31.45 0.40 -15.71
N GLY A 28 31.76 -0.78 -15.16
CA GLY A 28 33.14 -1.27 -15.08
C GLY A 28 33.92 -0.96 -13.80
N ILE A 29 33.32 -0.40 -12.75
CA ILE A 29 33.99 -0.31 -11.43
C ILE A 29 33.76 -1.63 -10.68
N LYS A 30 34.64 -2.61 -10.89
CA LYS A 30 34.70 -3.83 -10.07
C LYS A 30 35.47 -3.53 -8.78
N ILE A 31 34.75 -3.23 -7.70
CA ILE A 31 35.33 -3.18 -6.35
C ILE A 31 35.22 -4.59 -5.74
N PRO A 32 36.34 -5.28 -5.45
CA PRO A 32 36.31 -6.59 -4.80
C PRO A 32 35.49 -6.53 -3.49
N GLY A 33 34.48 -7.39 -3.36
CA GLY A 33 33.63 -7.48 -2.15
C GLY A 33 32.32 -6.67 -2.17
N LEU A 34 32.18 -5.67 -3.04
CA LEU A 34 30.99 -4.78 -3.08
C LEU A 34 29.74 -5.48 -3.65
N ASP A 35 29.91 -6.27 -4.71
CA ASP A 35 28.85 -7.11 -5.30
C ASP A 35 28.33 -8.16 -4.30
N GLY A 36 29.18 -8.58 -3.36
CA GLY A 36 28.82 -9.48 -2.27
C GLY A 36 28.12 -8.76 -1.13
N ALA A 37 28.57 -7.55 -0.75
CA ALA A 37 28.00 -6.76 0.33
C ALA A 37 26.58 -6.26 0.02
N LEU A 38 26.34 -5.75 -1.19
CA LEU A 38 25.00 -5.31 -1.64
C LEU A 38 24.01 -6.47 -1.82
N LYS A 39 24.50 -7.69 -2.12
CA LYS A 39 23.68 -8.92 -2.14
C LYS A 39 23.35 -9.47 -0.74
N ARG A 40 23.85 -8.85 0.33
CA ARG A 40 23.80 -9.37 1.70
C ARG A 40 23.21 -8.37 2.71
N GLU A 41 22.40 -7.40 2.25
CA GLU A 41 21.62 -6.54 3.14
C GLU A 41 20.72 -7.38 4.06
N ALA A 42 20.63 -6.98 5.34
CA ALA A 42 19.75 -7.63 6.31
C ALA A 42 18.28 -7.58 5.85
N LEU A 43 17.87 -6.47 5.25
CA LEU A 43 16.59 -6.27 4.59
C LEU A 43 16.85 -5.59 3.24
N SER A 44 16.55 -6.27 2.13
CA SER A 44 16.78 -5.82 0.76
C SER A 44 15.51 -5.38 0.02
N THR A 45 14.34 -5.46 0.68
CA THR A 45 13.05 -5.03 0.11
C THR A 45 13.13 -3.61 -0.44
N SER A 46 12.57 -3.41 -1.64
CA SER A 46 12.54 -2.13 -2.36
C SER A 46 11.16 -1.85 -2.95
N ILE A 47 10.96 -0.62 -3.44
CA ILE A 47 9.71 -0.23 -4.12
C ILE A 47 9.39 -1.10 -5.35
N LYS A 48 10.41 -1.73 -5.98
CA LYS A 48 10.22 -2.66 -7.11
C LYS A 48 9.58 -3.98 -6.67
N ASP A 49 9.68 -4.31 -5.40
CA ASP A 49 9.08 -5.49 -4.79
C ASP A 49 7.66 -5.22 -4.29
N ALA A 50 7.23 -3.95 -4.31
CA ALA A 50 5.93 -3.55 -3.81
C ALA A 50 4.79 -4.11 -4.68
N MET A 51 3.68 -4.46 -4.04
CA MET A 51 2.45 -4.79 -4.72
C MET A 51 1.90 -3.58 -5.47
N PRO A 52 1.18 -3.79 -6.59
CA PRO A 52 0.61 -2.70 -7.36
C PRO A 52 -0.28 -1.80 -6.50
N ALA A 53 0.02 -0.50 -6.54
CA ALA A 53 -0.84 0.54 -6.00
C ALA A 53 -2.09 0.67 -6.88
N LEU A 54 -3.26 0.86 -6.25
CA LEU A 54 -4.54 0.96 -6.95
C LEU A 54 -5.05 2.40 -6.91
N ARG A 55 -4.64 3.23 -7.89
CA ARG A 55 -5.04 4.66 -7.97
C ARG A 55 -6.54 4.80 -8.13
N PHE A 56 -7.17 3.84 -8.78
CA PHE A 56 -8.63 3.82 -8.94
C PHE A 56 -9.37 3.77 -7.59
N LEU A 57 -8.70 3.38 -6.50
CA LEU A 57 -9.28 3.39 -5.16
C LEU A 57 -9.00 4.66 -4.36
N ASP A 58 -8.27 5.64 -4.89
CA ASP A 58 -7.91 6.84 -4.13
C ASP A 58 -9.11 7.69 -3.71
N ARG A 59 -10.22 7.58 -4.46
CA ARG A 59 -11.49 8.25 -4.14
C ARG A 59 -12.37 7.46 -3.19
N TYR A 60 -12.03 6.19 -2.94
CA TYR A 60 -12.75 5.36 -1.99
C TYR A 60 -12.21 5.59 -0.58
N ASN A 61 -12.98 6.36 0.19
CA ASN A 61 -12.76 6.54 1.61
C ASN A 61 -14.02 6.07 2.37
N PRO A 62 -13.98 4.89 3.02
CA PRO A 62 -15.13 4.37 3.74
C PRO A 62 -15.47 5.26 4.93
N ASP A 63 -16.75 5.62 5.06
CA ASP A 63 -17.25 6.48 6.14
C ASP A 63 -17.29 5.76 7.50
N ARG A 64 -17.26 4.42 7.47
CA ARG A 64 -17.24 3.58 8.66
C ARG A 64 -16.10 2.58 8.59
N LEU A 65 -15.38 2.49 9.69
CA LEU A 65 -14.29 1.57 9.91
C LEU A 65 -14.55 0.83 11.21
N ASP A 66 -14.70 -0.49 11.16
CA ASP A 66 -14.86 -1.28 12.37
C ASP A 66 -13.47 -1.56 13.01
N ASP A 67 -13.42 -1.74 14.33
CA ASP A 67 -12.16 -2.05 15.04
C ASP A 67 -11.66 -3.45 14.64
N PHE A 68 -10.47 -3.52 14.03
CA PHE A 68 -9.84 -4.79 13.65
C PHE A 68 -9.67 -5.75 14.83
N PHE A 69 -9.40 -5.23 16.03
CA PHE A 69 -9.19 -6.05 17.21
C PHE A 69 -10.49 -6.59 17.82
N ALA A 70 -11.66 -6.17 17.32
CA ALA A 70 -12.93 -6.80 17.64
C ALA A 70 -13.14 -8.13 16.87
N LEU A 71 -12.36 -8.40 15.82
CA LEU A 71 -12.43 -9.64 15.06
C LEU A 71 -11.92 -10.84 15.89
N PRO A 72 -12.49 -12.05 15.73
CA PRO A 72 -11.97 -13.25 16.37
C PRO A 72 -10.51 -13.55 15.98
N ALA A 73 -9.66 -13.78 16.98
CA ALA A 73 -8.29 -14.24 16.79
C ALA A 73 -8.20 -15.77 16.85
N ASN A 74 -7.32 -16.36 16.05
CA ASN A 74 -6.95 -17.77 16.14
C ASN A 74 -5.88 -18.00 17.23
N THR A 75 -5.45 -19.24 17.40
CA THR A 75 -4.42 -19.63 18.39
C THR A 75 -3.05 -19.00 18.17
N GLN A 76 -2.79 -18.46 16.98
CA GLN A 76 -1.56 -17.73 16.64
C GLN A 76 -1.74 -16.20 16.73
N GLY A 77 -2.88 -15.72 17.24
CA GLY A 77 -3.20 -14.29 17.32
C GLY A 77 -3.62 -13.65 15.99
N ARG A 78 -3.60 -14.39 14.87
CA ARG A 78 -4.04 -13.89 13.56
C ARG A 78 -5.56 -13.78 13.57
N ARG A 79 -6.10 -12.70 13.00
CA ARG A 79 -7.55 -12.44 13.04
C ARG A 79 -8.22 -12.84 11.73
N LYS A 80 -9.34 -13.57 11.85
CA LYS A 80 -10.16 -13.95 10.70
C LYS A 80 -10.93 -12.73 10.22
N ILE A 81 -10.67 -12.30 8.99
CA ILE A 81 -11.35 -11.13 8.42
C ILE A 81 -12.63 -11.58 7.74
N THR A 82 -13.76 -11.03 8.15
CA THR A 82 -15.04 -11.14 7.42
C THR A 82 -15.19 -9.97 6.44
N PRO A 83 -16.09 -10.04 5.45
CA PRO A 83 -16.34 -8.91 4.56
C PRO A 83 -16.69 -7.61 5.31
N GLY A 84 -16.04 -6.51 4.92
CA GLY A 84 -16.15 -5.18 5.53
C GLY A 84 -14.82 -4.42 5.53
N VAL A 85 -14.82 -3.23 6.13
CA VAL A 85 -13.62 -2.42 6.31
C VAL A 85 -13.28 -2.27 7.80
N TYR A 86 -12.04 -2.58 8.12
CA TYR A 86 -11.50 -2.56 9.47
C TYR A 86 -10.36 -1.56 9.56
N THR A 87 -10.14 -1.01 10.74
CA THR A 87 -8.99 -0.16 11.05
C THR A 87 -8.27 -0.64 12.30
N MET A 88 -6.97 -0.42 12.35
CA MET A 88 -6.14 -0.70 13.51
C MET A 88 -5.08 0.38 13.70
N ASP A 89 -4.99 0.89 14.93
CA ASP A 89 -3.88 1.72 15.40
C ASP A 89 -2.90 0.82 16.15
N ILE A 90 -1.68 0.74 15.60
CA ILE A 90 -0.68 -0.24 15.98
C ILE A 90 0.69 0.39 16.10
N GLU A 91 1.56 -0.30 16.83
CA GLU A 91 2.96 0.05 16.82
C GLU A 91 3.58 -0.19 15.44
N SER A 92 4.39 0.77 15.01
CA SER A 92 5.21 0.68 13.83
C SER A 92 6.69 0.90 14.18
N PHE A 93 7.56 0.44 13.29
CA PHE A 93 9.01 0.44 13.51
C PHE A 93 9.74 0.93 12.26
N CYS A 94 10.81 1.69 12.48
CA CYS A 94 11.71 2.10 11.41
C CYS A 94 12.64 0.93 11.05
N LEU A 95 12.50 0.39 9.84
CA LEU A 95 13.31 -0.72 9.33
C LEU A 95 14.44 -0.27 8.39
N ARG A 96 14.80 1.02 8.44
CA ARG A 96 15.95 1.56 7.71
C ARG A 96 16.47 2.83 8.35
N ALA A 97 17.68 2.77 8.88
CA ALA A 97 18.31 3.89 9.54
C ALA A 97 19.04 4.85 8.58
N GLY A 98 19.41 6.01 9.09
CA GLY A 98 20.13 7.05 8.34
C GLY A 98 19.27 7.77 7.30
N HIS A 99 17.96 7.58 7.36
CA HIS A 99 17.02 8.08 6.36
C HIS A 99 15.96 8.94 7.00
N ARG A 100 15.73 10.11 6.40
CA ARG A 100 14.69 11.03 6.84
C ARG A 100 13.31 10.42 6.62
N ALA A 101 12.45 10.56 7.64
CA ALA A 101 11.06 10.18 7.53
C ALA A 101 10.29 11.16 6.66
N PRO A 102 9.45 10.71 5.71
CA PRO A 102 8.39 11.56 5.19
C PRO A 102 7.57 12.14 6.37
N PHE A 103 7.40 13.45 6.42
CA PHE A 103 6.71 14.13 7.52
C PHE A 103 5.25 14.37 7.11
N GLY A 104 4.34 13.54 7.64
CA GLY A 104 2.90 13.62 7.35
C GLY A 104 2.52 13.27 5.90
N GLY A 105 1.25 12.92 5.68
CA GLY A 105 0.65 12.90 4.34
C GLY A 105 1.03 11.76 3.37
N ASP A 106 1.88 10.81 3.78
CA ASP A 106 2.46 9.85 2.83
C ASP A 106 2.02 8.40 3.10
N GLY A 107 1.47 7.77 2.06
CA GLY A 107 1.02 6.37 2.12
C GLY A 107 2.19 5.41 1.94
N PHE A 108 2.02 4.17 2.41
CA PHE A 108 2.95 3.08 2.12
C PHE A 108 2.37 2.14 1.08
N LEU A 109 3.20 1.72 0.14
CA LEU A 109 2.93 0.51 -0.62
C LEU A 109 3.28 -0.71 0.22
N TYR A 110 2.54 -1.78 -0.02
CA TYR A 110 2.81 -3.07 0.58
C TYR A 110 3.99 -3.76 -0.12
N GLY A 111 4.99 -4.20 0.63
CA GLY A 111 6.12 -4.99 0.12
C GLY A 111 6.39 -6.24 0.95
N PRO A 112 6.99 -7.30 0.36
CA PRO A 112 7.39 -8.49 1.08
C PRO A 112 8.67 -8.27 1.90
N PHE A 113 8.89 -9.06 2.94
CA PHE A 113 10.20 -9.18 3.58
C PHE A 113 11.17 -9.94 2.67
N LYS A 114 12.28 -9.30 2.27
CA LYS A 114 13.37 -9.89 1.49
C LYS A 114 14.71 -9.47 2.09
N GLY A 115 15.72 -10.33 2.03
CA GLY A 115 17.06 -10.03 2.56
C GLY A 115 17.58 -11.13 3.48
N LEU A 116 18.82 -10.95 3.95
CA LEU A 116 19.55 -11.96 4.71
C LEU A 116 18.94 -12.25 6.09
N ARG A 117 18.31 -11.26 6.72
CA ARG A 117 17.73 -11.34 8.07
C ARG A 117 16.23 -11.08 8.09
N ALA A 118 15.60 -11.13 6.92
CA ALA A 118 14.21 -10.72 6.75
C ALA A 118 13.24 -11.61 7.56
N ASP A 119 13.55 -12.90 7.68
CA ASP A 119 12.84 -13.87 8.53
C ASP A 119 12.97 -13.53 10.03
N VAL A 120 14.17 -13.18 10.48
CA VAL A 120 14.43 -12.79 11.89
C VAL A 120 13.70 -11.49 12.24
N LEU A 121 13.77 -10.48 11.36
CA LEU A 121 13.06 -9.21 11.53
C LEU A 121 11.53 -9.44 11.60
N GLN A 122 10.99 -10.26 10.71
CA GLN A 122 9.58 -10.64 10.72
C GLN A 122 9.19 -11.39 12.01
N SER A 123 10.03 -12.32 12.48
CA SER A 123 9.82 -13.07 13.73
C SER A 123 9.65 -12.15 14.94
N ILE A 124 10.51 -11.12 15.07
CA ILE A 124 10.43 -10.11 16.14
C ILE A 124 9.08 -9.39 16.11
N LEU A 125 8.69 -8.87 14.94
CA LEU A 125 7.44 -8.12 14.78
C LEU A 125 6.22 -8.98 15.07
N ARG A 126 6.25 -10.26 14.68
CA ARG A 126 5.18 -11.23 14.90
C ARG A 126 5.05 -11.63 16.37
N ASN A 127 6.15 -11.73 17.11
CA ASN A 127 6.15 -12.15 18.51
C ASN A 127 5.90 -11.00 19.50
N ALA A 128 6.19 -9.74 19.13
CA ALA A 128 6.00 -8.57 19.98
C ALA A 128 4.60 -8.43 20.64
N PRO A 129 3.46 -8.78 19.99
CA PRO A 129 2.14 -8.71 20.62
C PRO A 129 1.97 -9.64 21.81
N ALA A 130 2.67 -10.78 21.85
CA ALA A 130 2.63 -11.74 22.95
C ALA A 130 3.48 -11.29 24.15
N HIS A 131 4.31 -10.26 23.97
CA HIS A 131 5.24 -9.73 24.97
C HIS A 131 5.04 -8.22 25.16
N PRO A 132 3.87 -7.79 25.68
CA PRO A 132 3.57 -6.38 25.91
C PRO A 132 4.45 -5.74 27.00
N ASP A 133 5.12 -6.55 27.82
CA ASP A 133 6.11 -6.14 28.82
C ASP A 133 7.41 -5.62 28.20
N VAL A 134 7.73 -6.01 26.96
CA VAL A 134 8.90 -5.53 26.24
C VAL A 134 8.60 -4.14 25.67
N PRO A 135 9.29 -3.07 26.12
CA PRO A 135 9.04 -1.71 25.63
C PRO A 135 9.26 -1.59 24.11
N GLN A 136 8.40 -0.83 23.42
CA GLN A 136 8.56 -0.58 21.97
C GLN A 136 9.95 -0.07 21.60
N LYS A 137 10.53 0.80 22.43
CA LYS A 137 11.91 1.30 22.26
C LYS A 137 12.94 0.17 22.20
N ASN A 138 12.81 -0.86 23.03
CA ASN A 138 13.71 -2.01 23.03
C ASN A 138 13.53 -2.87 21.78
N VAL A 139 12.29 -3.04 21.32
CA VAL A 139 12.00 -3.72 20.04
C VAL A 139 12.67 -2.96 18.89
N GLN A 140 12.53 -1.63 18.84
CA GLN A 140 13.15 -0.79 17.82
C GLN A 140 14.68 -0.87 17.83
N LEU A 141 15.31 -0.84 19.00
CA LEU A 141 16.76 -0.99 19.14
C LEU A 141 17.24 -2.37 18.68
N LEU A 142 16.51 -3.43 19.01
CA LEU A 142 16.84 -4.78 18.54
C LEU A 142 16.73 -4.88 17.01
N LEU A 143 15.68 -4.31 16.40
CA LEU A 143 15.54 -4.25 14.95
C LEU A 143 16.71 -3.51 14.29
N TRP A 144 17.12 -2.35 14.84
CA TRP A 144 18.28 -1.62 14.35
C TRP A 144 19.59 -2.38 14.55
N ALA A 145 19.77 -3.11 15.65
CA ALA A 145 20.95 -3.96 15.83
C ALA A 145 21.08 -5.00 14.72
N ILE A 146 19.98 -5.63 14.34
CA ILE A 146 19.96 -6.66 13.28
C ILE A 146 20.17 -6.05 11.91
N LEU A 147 19.53 -4.91 11.61
CA LEU A 147 19.72 -4.17 10.36
C LEU A 147 21.16 -3.70 10.20
N SER A 148 21.75 -3.17 11.28
CA SER A 148 23.17 -2.83 11.38
C SER A 148 24.09 -4.03 11.41
N GLN A 149 23.60 -5.26 11.48
CA GLN A 149 24.37 -6.50 11.61
C GLN A 149 25.34 -6.51 12.80
N ALA A 150 24.91 -5.91 13.92
CA ALA A 150 25.60 -6.02 15.20
C ALA A 150 25.57 -7.47 15.70
N LYS A 151 26.64 -7.91 16.37
CA LYS A 151 26.69 -9.25 16.94
C LYS A 151 25.85 -9.31 18.20
N PHE A 152 25.19 -10.44 18.43
CA PHE A 152 24.39 -10.64 19.63
C PHE A 152 25.23 -10.50 20.91
N ARG A 153 26.48 -11.01 20.93
CA ARG A 153 27.41 -10.85 22.05
C ARG A 153 27.73 -9.40 22.40
N ASP A 154 27.69 -8.50 21.42
CA ASP A 154 28.04 -7.08 21.60
C ASP A 154 26.85 -6.28 22.16
N LEU A 155 25.63 -6.83 22.15
CA LEU A 155 24.44 -6.18 22.71
C LEU A 155 24.53 -6.08 24.25
N ASP A 156 23.91 -5.03 24.80
CA ASP A 156 23.73 -4.92 26.24
C ASP A 156 22.77 -6.00 26.80
N ASN A 157 22.71 -6.11 28.13
CA ASN A 157 21.88 -7.12 28.78
C ASN A 157 20.39 -6.94 28.50
N THR A 158 19.91 -5.69 28.39
CA THR A 158 18.50 -5.39 28.13
C THR A 158 18.09 -5.88 26.74
N LEU A 159 18.93 -5.65 25.73
CA LEU A 159 18.69 -6.10 24.36
C LEU A 159 18.91 -7.61 24.19
N LYS A 160 19.85 -8.22 24.94
CA LYS A 160 19.98 -9.68 25.00
C LYS A 160 18.73 -10.35 25.57
N VAL A 161 18.19 -9.82 26.67
CA VAL A 161 16.92 -10.30 27.24
C VAL A 161 15.78 -10.08 26.25
N THR A 162 15.69 -8.89 25.64
CA THR A 162 14.68 -8.59 24.62
C THR A 162 14.72 -9.59 23.46
N ALA A 163 15.91 -9.88 22.95
CA ALA A 163 16.12 -10.87 21.90
C ALA A 163 15.76 -12.29 22.36
N ALA A 164 16.17 -12.69 23.57
CA ALA A 164 15.80 -14.00 24.12
C ALA A 164 14.29 -14.16 24.34
N THR A 165 13.57 -13.07 24.60
CA THR A 165 12.10 -13.06 24.70
C THR A 165 11.43 -13.14 23.34
N LEU A 166 11.93 -12.42 22.33
CA LEU A 166 11.24 -12.26 21.03
C LEU A 166 11.71 -13.22 19.93
N LEU A 167 12.87 -13.86 20.09
CA LEU A 167 13.48 -14.72 19.08
C LEU A 167 13.59 -16.16 19.55
N LYS A 168 13.57 -17.07 18.58
CA LYS A 168 13.93 -18.46 18.82
C LYS A 168 15.45 -18.59 18.98
N PRO A 169 15.94 -19.63 19.69
CA PRO A 169 17.38 -19.88 19.82
C PRO A 169 18.11 -19.97 18.47
N GLU A 170 17.49 -20.61 17.48
CA GLU A 170 18.02 -20.70 16.11
C GLU A 170 18.19 -19.34 15.43
N ASP A 171 17.30 -18.38 15.70
CA ASP A 171 17.41 -17.02 15.18
C ASP A 171 18.49 -16.22 15.90
N ILE A 172 18.73 -16.47 17.19
CA ILE A 172 19.85 -15.85 17.94
C ILE A 172 21.20 -16.34 17.39
N VAL A 173 21.33 -17.64 17.11
CA VAL A 173 22.54 -18.21 16.48
C VAL A 173 22.79 -17.56 15.12
N LYS A 174 21.73 -17.33 14.33
CA LYS A 174 21.84 -16.58 13.08
C LYS A 174 22.50 -15.22 13.32
N LEU A 175 22.14 -14.47 14.37
CA LEU A 175 22.69 -13.14 14.65
C LEU A 175 24.18 -13.12 15.02
N GLU A 176 24.70 -14.20 15.64
CA GLU A 176 26.13 -14.31 15.94
C GLU A 176 27.01 -14.47 14.69
N ALA A 177 26.46 -15.08 13.63
CA ALA A 177 27.12 -15.18 12.34
C ALA A 177 27.15 -13.80 11.65
N SER A 178 28.05 -12.91 12.08
CA SER A 178 28.24 -11.60 11.44
C SER A 178 29.16 -11.74 10.23
N PHE A 179 28.62 -11.47 9.04
CA PHE A 179 29.29 -11.67 7.76
C PHE A 179 30.31 -10.56 7.41
N LEU A 180 30.30 -9.45 8.14
CA LEU A 180 31.05 -8.23 7.76
C LEU A 180 32.44 -8.10 8.41
N GLU A 181 32.99 -9.17 8.99
CA GLU A 181 34.39 -9.18 9.49
C GLU A 181 35.44 -8.99 8.38
N GLU A 182 35.04 -9.08 7.10
CA GLU A 182 35.96 -9.01 5.96
C GLU A 182 36.19 -7.59 5.39
N ILE A 183 35.52 -6.54 5.89
CA ILE A 183 35.66 -5.17 5.34
C ILE A 183 36.21 -4.20 6.39
N PRO A 184 37.50 -3.84 6.32
CA PRO A 184 38.10 -2.79 7.13
C PRO A 184 37.37 -1.44 7.00
N SER A 185 37.19 -0.72 8.11
CA SER A 185 36.54 0.60 8.16
C SER A 185 37.20 1.66 7.27
N ASN A 186 38.51 1.55 7.01
CA ASN A 186 39.25 2.43 6.11
C ASN A 186 38.99 2.16 4.61
N MET A 187 38.29 1.06 4.27
CA MET A 187 37.85 0.78 2.90
C MET A 187 36.45 1.32 2.60
N PHE A 188 35.65 1.67 3.61
CA PHE A 188 34.28 2.17 3.43
C PHE A 188 34.24 3.42 2.53
N ASP A 189 35.07 4.42 2.81
CA ASP A 189 35.08 5.69 2.08
C ASP A 189 35.43 5.51 0.59
N LYS A 190 36.36 4.59 0.29
CA LYS A 190 36.78 4.28 -1.08
C LYS A 190 35.80 3.34 -1.79
N ALA A 191 35.19 2.41 -1.08
CA ALA A 191 34.24 1.43 -1.61
C ALA A 191 32.89 2.06 -2.02
N PHE A 192 32.48 3.14 -1.34
CA PHE A 192 31.15 3.72 -1.50
C PHE A 192 31.13 5.13 -2.11
N ALA A 193 32.28 5.64 -2.58
CA ALA A 193 32.39 6.95 -3.24
C ALA A 193 31.49 7.08 -4.50
N GLY A 194 31.13 5.97 -5.15
CA GLY A 194 30.26 5.95 -6.34
C GLY A 194 28.76 5.79 -6.06
N LEU A 195 28.33 5.57 -4.81
CA LEU A 195 26.91 5.39 -4.49
C LEU A 195 26.13 6.72 -4.45
N PRO A 196 24.81 6.70 -4.72
CA PRO A 196 23.92 7.82 -4.41
C PRO A 196 24.02 8.22 -2.94
N SER A 197 23.89 9.52 -2.66
CA SER A 197 24.08 10.10 -1.33
C SER A 197 23.21 9.46 -0.25
N GLU A 198 22.00 9.07 -0.61
CA GLU A 198 20.99 8.45 0.24
C GLU A 198 21.41 7.04 0.65
N VAL A 199 21.90 6.25 -0.31
CA VAL A 199 22.38 4.88 -0.03
C VAL A 199 23.61 4.94 0.87
N ARG A 200 24.53 5.88 0.62
CA ARG A 200 25.71 6.10 1.46
C ARG A 200 25.32 6.46 2.90
N ALA A 201 24.36 7.38 3.07
CA ALA A 201 23.88 7.79 4.39
C ALA A 201 23.27 6.63 5.21
N ALA A 202 22.54 5.69 4.59
CA ALA A 202 22.10 4.46 5.27
C ALA A 202 23.28 3.65 5.79
N LEU A 203 24.25 3.37 4.91
CA LEU A 203 25.37 2.49 5.23
C LEU A 203 26.26 3.10 6.32
N GLU A 204 26.48 4.41 6.29
CA GLU A 204 27.20 5.15 7.32
C GLU A 204 26.46 5.12 8.67
N ALA A 205 25.14 5.35 8.66
CA ALA A 205 24.32 5.26 9.87
C ALA A 205 24.32 3.83 10.45
N GLU A 206 24.16 2.81 9.61
CA GLU A 206 24.20 1.40 10.02
C GLU A 206 25.56 1.02 10.63
N SER A 207 26.67 1.45 10.00
CA SER A 207 28.04 1.25 10.50
C SER A 207 28.26 1.96 11.84
N THR A 208 27.84 3.23 11.95
CA THR A 208 27.94 4.01 13.18
C THR A 208 27.18 3.37 14.33
N MET A 209 25.92 2.98 14.10
CA MET A 209 25.10 2.31 15.10
C MET A 209 25.67 0.96 15.52
N ARG A 210 26.26 0.19 14.59
CA ARG A 210 26.94 -1.08 14.94
C ARG A 210 28.04 -0.85 15.98
N GLY A 211 28.86 0.18 15.77
CA GLY A 211 29.90 0.57 16.72
C GLY A 211 29.38 1.10 18.06
N MET A 212 28.10 1.50 18.12
CA MET A 212 27.44 1.94 19.35
C MET A 212 26.91 0.79 20.19
N PHE A 213 26.41 -0.28 19.60
CA PHE A 213 25.83 -1.40 20.37
C PHE A 213 26.83 -2.02 21.36
N GLY A 214 28.13 -2.02 21.05
CA GLY A 214 29.19 -2.47 21.96
C GLY A 214 29.63 -1.46 23.03
N ARG A 215 29.01 -0.27 23.11
CA ARG A 215 29.37 0.79 24.07
C ARG A 215 28.37 0.82 25.23
N THR A 216 28.88 1.03 26.44
CA THR A 216 28.05 1.19 27.64
C THR A 216 27.52 2.62 27.78
N GLY A 217 26.29 2.78 28.28
CA GLY A 217 25.73 4.08 28.70
C GLY A 217 25.00 4.87 27.61
N LEU A 218 24.84 4.31 26.40
CA LEU A 218 24.00 4.90 25.37
C LEU A 218 22.53 4.59 25.64
N ASN A 219 21.66 5.54 25.36
CA ASN A 219 20.21 5.37 25.49
C ASN A 219 19.52 5.37 24.12
N TYR A 220 18.22 5.12 24.11
CA TYR A 220 17.42 5.08 22.87
C TYR A 220 17.54 6.36 22.03
N ASP A 221 17.55 7.53 22.67
CA ASP A 221 17.55 8.82 21.98
C ASP A 221 18.89 9.05 21.24
N ASP A 222 19.99 8.46 21.72
CA ASP A 222 21.28 8.46 21.03
C ASP A 222 21.23 7.70 19.70
N PHE A 223 20.59 6.53 19.68
CA PHE A 223 20.38 5.76 18.45
C PHE A 223 19.38 6.45 17.52
N GLU A 224 18.28 6.97 18.07
CA GLU A 224 17.24 7.62 17.27
C GLU A 224 17.77 8.84 16.51
N ARG A 225 18.67 9.62 17.12
CA ARG A 225 19.30 10.77 16.47
C ARG A 225 20.12 10.41 15.22
N ILE A 226 20.70 9.21 15.18
CA ILE A 226 21.46 8.71 14.02
C ILE A 226 20.52 8.05 13.02
N ALA A 227 19.56 7.28 13.51
CA ALA A 227 18.62 6.57 12.66
C ALA A 227 17.65 7.52 11.93
N MET A 228 17.26 8.62 12.59
CA MET A 228 16.27 9.59 12.14
C MET A 228 16.90 10.99 12.08
N PRO A 229 17.76 11.27 11.08
CA PRO A 229 18.38 12.58 10.95
C PRO A 229 17.32 13.69 10.79
N GLN A 230 17.54 14.81 11.48
CA GLN A 230 16.66 15.99 11.42
C GLN A 230 16.74 16.68 10.05
N GLY A 231 15.66 17.37 9.63
CA GLY A 231 15.63 18.17 8.41
C GLY A 231 14.36 17.97 7.58
N GLU A 232 14.31 18.61 6.41
CA GLU A 232 13.16 18.53 5.51
C GLU A 232 12.96 17.10 4.99
N ALA A 233 11.74 16.61 5.18
CA ALA A 233 11.35 15.28 4.79
C ALA A 233 11.22 15.17 3.27
N PRO A 234 11.71 14.08 2.65
CA PRO A 234 11.48 13.86 1.23
C PRO A 234 9.98 13.66 0.98
N LYS A 235 9.46 14.27 -0.09
CA LYS A 235 8.07 14.08 -0.53
C LYS A 235 7.87 12.64 -1.00
N SER A 236 6.82 11.97 -0.54
CA SER A 236 6.44 10.68 -1.12
C SER A 236 5.65 10.83 -2.42
N ASP A 237 5.91 9.94 -3.37
CA ASP A 237 5.09 9.78 -4.58
C ASP A 237 3.83 8.94 -4.35
N VAL A 238 3.68 8.35 -3.16
CA VAL A 238 2.53 7.52 -2.82
C VAL A 238 1.60 8.36 -1.94
N PRO A 239 0.44 8.79 -2.46
CA PRO A 239 -0.51 9.56 -1.67
C PRO A 239 -0.94 8.82 -0.41
N ALA A 240 -1.16 9.54 0.69
CA ALA A 240 -1.83 8.99 1.85
C ALA A 240 -3.14 8.29 1.44
N GLY A 241 -3.37 7.12 2.05
CA GLY A 241 -4.59 6.36 1.82
C GLY A 241 -4.64 5.58 0.51
N ARG A 242 -3.56 5.55 -0.28
CA ARG A 242 -3.44 4.68 -1.46
C ARG A 242 -3.64 3.22 -1.05
N TRP A 243 -4.63 2.59 -1.65
CA TRP A 243 -4.90 1.16 -1.46
C TRP A 243 -3.90 0.30 -2.24
N SER A 244 -3.51 -0.81 -1.63
CA SER A 244 -2.73 -1.90 -2.22
C SER A 244 -3.53 -3.19 -2.11
N PHE A 245 -3.49 -4.02 -3.15
CA PHE A 245 -4.03 -5.37 -3.07
C PHE A 245 -3.03 -6.32 -2.41
N VAL A 246 -3.52 -7.22 -1.58
CA VAL A 246 -2.71 -8.22 -0.87
C VAL A 246 -3.29 -9.62 -1.04
N LYS A 247 -2.45 -10.63 -0.80
CA LYS A 247 -2.85 -12.04 -0.88
C LYS A 247 -4.09 -12.30 -0.01
N GLY A 248 -5.01 -13.15 -0.48
CA GLY A 248 -6.27 -13.45 0.22
C GLY A 248 -7.41 -12.50 -0.12
N GLY A 249 -7.31 -11.77 -1.24
CA GLY A 249 -8.39 -10.93 -1.77
C GLY A 249 -8.68 -9.68 -0.95
N MET A 250 -7.71 -9.25 -0.15
CA MET A 250 -7.85 -8.10 0.73
C MET A 250 -7.18 -6.87 0.10
N PHE A 251 -7.63 -5.72 0.55
CA PHE A 251 -7.09 -4.43 0.19
C PHE A 251 -6.64 -3.77 1.46
N ILE A 252 -5.49 -3.13 1.43
CA ILE A 252 -4.99 -2.41 2.59
C ILE A 252 -4.50 -1.03 2.19
N ARG A 253 -4.54 -0.11 3.14
CA ARG A 253 -3.82 1.16 3.07
C ARG A 253 -3.18 1.40 4.42
N MET A 254 -1.96 1.94 4.38
CA MET A 254 -1.17 2.15 5.58
C MET A 254 -0.84 3.63 5.72
N TYR A 255 -0.84 4.07 6.97
CA TYR A 255 -0.56 5.44 7.38
C TYR A 255 0.48 5.44 8.48
N ARG A 256 1.23 6.53 8.54
CA ARG A 256 2.01 6.93 9.70
C ARG A 256 1.28 8.04 10.44
N LEU A 257 1.15 7.92 11.75
CA LEU A 257 0.46 8.89 12.59
C LEU A 257 1.47 9.58 13.53
N GLY A 258 1.80 10.85 13.24
CA GLY A 258 2.78 11.59 14.02
C GLY A 258 4.21 11.05 13.84
N THR A 259 4.65 10.16 14.73
CA THR A 259 6.01 9.58 14.69
C THR A 259 6.04 8.23 13.97
N TYR A 260 7.23 7.72 13.64
CA TYR A 260 7.36 6.39 13.04
C TYR A 260 6.96 5.24 13.98
N ARG A 261 6.69 5.53 15.26
CA ARG A 261 6.28 4.55 16.27
C ARG A 261 4.79 4.22 16.21
N HIS A 262 3.99 5.06 15.55
CA HIS A 262 2.55 4.90 15.48
C HIS A 262 2.11 4.76 14.02
N GLY A 263 1.61 3.57 13.71
CA GLY A 263 1.07 3.22 12.42
C GLY A 263 -0.45 3.03 12.50
N ARG A 264 -1.12 3.34 11.40
CA ARG A 264 -2.51 2.93 11.20
C ARG A 264 -2.64 2.13 9.92
N ILE A 265 -3.39 1.04 9.97
CA ILE A 265 -3.71 0.23 8.81
C ILE A 265 -5.21 0.10 8.70
N ASP A 266 -5.74 0.42 7.51
CA ASP A 266 -7.11 0.05 7.17
C ASP A 266 -7.05 -1.19 6.26
N VAL A 267 -7.92 -2.17 6.54
CA VAL A 267 -8.02 -3.44 5.81
C VAL A 267 -9.46 -3.59 5.32
N MET A 268 -9.64 -3.73 4.01
CA MET A 268 -10.92 -4.01 3.39
C MET A 268 -10.92 -5.43 2.83
N ARG A 269 -11.94 -6.21 3.21
CA ARG A 269 -12.31 -7.43 2.52
C ARG A 269 -13.62 -7.18 1.75
N PRO A 270 -13.63 -7.32 0.42
CA PRO A 270 -14.82 -7.05 -0.38
C PRO A 270 -16.02 -7.90 0.03
N ARG A 271 -17.23 -7.37 -0.19
CA ARG A 271 -18.48 -8.12 -0.05
C ARG A 271 -18.87 -8.74 -1.38
N ALA A 272 -19.25 -10.01 -1.37
CA ALA A 272 -19.90 -10.61 -2.52
C ALA A 272 -21.21 -9.87 -2.83
N ALA A 273 -21.50 -9.70 -4.12
CA ALA A 273 -22.74 -9.10 -4.59
C ALA A 273 -23.14 -9.65 -5.95
N THR A 274 -24.42 -9.58 -6.25
CA THR A 274 -24.98 -9.91 -7.56
C THR A 274 -25.16 -8.63 -8.37
N TRP A 275 -24.65 -8.65 -9.60
CA TRP A 275 -24.76 -7.55 -10.54
C TRP A 275 -25.62 -8.00 -11.72
N THR A 276 -26.77 -7.36 -11.91
CA THR A 276 -27.67 -7.62 -13.04
C THR A 276 -27.45 -6.56 -14.10
N ARG A 277 -27.37 -7.00 -15.36
CA ARG A 277 -27.22 -6.13 -16.52
C ARG A 277 -28.38 -6.32 -17.50
N ASP A 278 -28.69 -5.29 -18.27
CA ASP A 278 -29.64 -5.39 -19.38
C ASP A 278 -28.98 -5.91 -20.66
N ASP A 279 -29.76 -6.01 -21.74
CA ASP A 279 -29.31 -6.50 -23.05
C ASP A 279 -28.21 -5.63 -23.69
N LEU A 280 -28.07 -4.38 -23.25
CA LEU A 280 -27.00 -3.47 -23.66
C LEU A 280 -25.76 -3.62 -22.76
N GLY A 281 -25.82 -4.46 -21.73
CA GLY A 281 -24.74 -4.68 -20.77
C GLY A 281 -24.65 -3.60 -19.68
N ARG A 282 -25.64 -2.71 -19.54
CA ARG A 282 -25.66 -1.67 -18.49
C ARG A 282 -26.09 -2.27 -17.16
N ILE A 283 -25.50 -1.82 -16.05
CA ILE A 283 -25.85 -2.29 -14.71
C ILE A 283 -27.23 -1.76 -14.33
N VAL A 284 -28.23 -2.64 -14.23
CA VAL A 284 -29.60 -2.28 -13.84
C VAL A 284 -29.90 -2.61 -12.38
N LYS A 285 -29.13 -3.52 -11.78
CA LYS A 285 -29.27 -3.84 -10.36
C LYS A 285 -27.95 -4.30 -9.74
N TRP A 286 -27.69 -3.82 -8.54
CA TRP A 286 -26.74 -4.37 -7.58
C TRP A 286 -27.51 -4.88 -6.36
N ASP A 287 -27.11 -6.03 -5.82
CA ASP A 287 -27.75 -6.67 -4.66
C ASP A 287 -26.69 -7.39 -3.81
N ASP A 288 -26.63 -7.09 -2.51
CA ASP A 288 -25.67 -7.72 -1.58
C ASP A 288 -26.18 -9.02 -0.93
N GLY A 289 -27.37 -9.50 -1.30
CA GLY A 289 -28.01 -10.70 -0.74
C GLY A 289 -28.44 -10.55 0.72
N SER A 290 -28.22 -9.40 1.34
CA SER A 290 -28.53 -9.10 2.75
C SER A 290 -29.67 -8.09 2.88
N GLY A 291 -30.49 -7.95 1.83
CA GLY A 291 -31.59 -7.00 1.77
C GLY A 291 -31.19 -5.58 1.38
N ASN A 292 -29.94 -5.35 0.95
CA ASN A 292 -29.52 -4.07 0.39
C ASN A 292 -29.39 -4.16 -1.13
N SER A 293 -29.93 -3.18 -1.83
CA SER A 293 -29.83 -3.14 -3.30
C SER A 293 -29.86 -1.72 -3.85
N VAL A 294 -29.33 -1.58 -5.06
CA VAL A 294 -29.41 -0.38 -5.88
C VAL A 294 -29.92 -0.81 -7.24
N SER A 295 -31.04 -0.24 -7.68
CA SER A 295 -31.61 -0.51 -9.01
C SER A 295 -31.75 0.77 -9.82
N VAL A 296 -31.57 0.66 -11.12
CA VAL A 296 -31.52 1.80 -12.04
C VAL A 296 -32.37 1.54 -13.27
N GLU A 297 -33.15 2.53 -13.64
CA GLU A 297 -33.78 2.65 -14.95
C GLU A 297 -33.04 3.71 -15.77
N TYR A 298 -32.69 3.37 -17.00
CA TYR A 298 -31.96 4.27 -17.90
C TYR A 298 -32.88 5.01 -18.87
N ALA A 299 -32.39 6.13 -19.40
CA ALA A 299 -32.93 6.67 -20.64
C ALA A 299 -32.74 5.66 -21.80
N ALA A 300 -33.67 5.69 -22.77
CA ALA A 300 -33.63 4.80 -23.93
C ALA A 300 -32.40 5.10 -24.82
N GLU A 301 -32.18 6.38 -25.10
CA GLU A 301 -31.06 6.85 -25.93
C GLU A 301 -29.86 7.26 -25.08
N PRO A 302 -28.63 7.07 -25.60
CA PRO A 302 -27.43 7.54 -24.93
C PRO A 302 -27.42 9.06 -24.83
N SER A 303 -27.00 9.56 -23.67
CA SER A 303 -27.00 10.98 -23.35
C SER A 303 -25.76 11.68 -23.87
N SER A 304 -24.61 11.01 -23.91
CA SER A 304 -23.37 11.58 -24.47
C SER A 304 -22.48 10.50 -25.06
N ARG A 305 -21.57 10.89 -25.94
CA ARG A 305 -20.51 10.00 -26.47
C ARG A 305 -19.15 10.65 -26.27
N ALA A 306 -18.21 9.92 -25.67
CA ALA A 306 -16.81 10.29 -25.65
C ALA A 306 -16.12 9.70 -26.89
N GLY A 307 -16.19 10.43 -28.00
CA GLY A 307 -15.70 10.07 -29.31
C GLY A 307 -14.20 9.74 -29.31
N GLY A 308 -13.89 8.59 -29.94
CA GLY A 308 -12.55 8.01 -30.07
C GLY A 308 -12.06 7.17 -28.87
N ASN A 309 -12.83 7.09 -27.78
CA ASN A 309 -12.61 6.12 -26.70
C ASN A 309 -13.67 5.00 -26.68
N GLY A 310 -14.74 5.09 -27.46
CA GLY A 310 -15.79 4.06 -27.48
C GLY A 310 -16.67 4.01 -26.21
N LEU A 311 -16.53 4.99 -25.31
CA LEU A 311 -17.36 5.11 -24.12
C LEU A 311 -18.68 5.81 -24.46
N ILE A 312 -19.80 5.22 -24.02
CA ILE A 312 -21.14 5.74 -24.24
C ILE A 312 -21.76 6.09 -22.88
N GLY A 313 -22.18 7.33 -22.70
CA GLY A 313 -22.83 7.82 -21.47
C GLY A 313 -24.33 7.60 -21.51
N TYR A 314 -24.88 7.03 -20.44
CA TYR A 314 -26.32 6.84 -20.25
C TYR A 314 -26.79 7.54 -18.99
N ALA A 315 -27.75 8.45 -19.13
CA ALA A 315 -28.43 9.07 -18.00
C ALA A 315 -29.36 8.09 -17.29
N PHE A 316 -29.45 8.24 -15.98
CA PHE A 316 -30.43 7.54 -15.17
C PHE A 316 -31.77 8.27 -15.24
N LYS A 317 -32.80 7.55 -15.66
CA LYS A 317 -34.19 8.00 -15.55
C LYS A 317 -34.64 7.93 -14.09
N LYS A 318 -34.25 6.85 -13.39
CA LYS A 318 -34.60 6.61 -12.00
C LYS A 318 -33.52 5.77 -11.34
N ILE A 319 -33.18 6.12 -10.10
CA ILE A 319 -32.35 5.30 -9.22
C ILE A 319 -33.15 5.02 -7.96
N ARG A 320 -33.10 3.78 -7.49
CA ARG A 320 -33.67 3.36 -6.21
C ARG A 320 -32.59 2.67 -5.38
N ILE A 321 -32.38 3.16 -4.16
CA ILE A 321 -31.57 2.52 -3.13
C ILE A 321 -32.52 1.93 -2.09
N GLN A 322 -32.28 0.69 -1.70
CA GLN A 322 -33.10 -0.04 -0.73
C GLN A 322 -32.23 -0.70 0.33
N SER A 323 -32.68 -0.65 1.59
CA SER A 323 -32.13 -1.40 2.72
C SER A 323 -33.28 -1.96 3.57
N GLY A 324 -33.50 -3.27 3.50
CA GLY A 324 -34.68 -3.90 4.13
C GLY A 324 -35.97 -3.29 3.58
N SER A 325 -36.77 -2.68 4.46
CA SER A 325 -38.01 -1.97 4.11
C SER A 325 -37.81 -0.48 3.76
N GLN A 326 -36.61 0.07 3.94
CA GLN A 326 -36.32 1.47 3.66
C GLN A 326 -35.97 1.67 2.19
N VAL A 327 -36.52 2.72 1.58
CA VAL A 327 -36.35 3.02 0.14
C VAL A 327 -36.09 4.51 -0.04
N ALA A 328 -35.14 4.84 -0.91
CA ALA A 328 -34.80 6.19 -1.32
C ALA A 328 -34.71 6.19 -2.85
N GLU A 329 -35.28 7.20 -3.47
CA GLU A 329 -35.29 7.33 -4.92
C GLU A 329 -34.67 8.67 -5.32
N SER A 330 -33.96 8.67 -6.45
CA SER A 330 -33.47 9.89 -7.07
C SER A 330 -33.63 9.81 -8.58
N THR A 331 -33.59 10.97 -9.22
CA THR A 331 -33.58 11.14 -10.67
C THR A 331 -32.36 11.96 -11.05
N GLY A 332 -31.76 11.67 -12.21
CA GLY A 332 -30.54 12.33 -12.65
C GLY A 332 -29.27 11.53 -12.32
N GLY A 333 -28.13 12.06 -12.75
CA GLY A 333 -26.87 11.31 -12.81
C GLY A 333 -26.76 10.45 -14.08
N TRP A 334 -25.58 9.87 -14.28
CA TRP A 334 -25.26 9.10 -15.48
C TRP A 334 -24.04 8.20 -15.24
N THR A 335 -23.88 7.17 -16.07
CA THR A 335 -22.69 6.29 -16.10
C THR A 335 -22.19 6.08 -17.51
N PHE A 336 -20.92 5.72 -17.65
CA PHE A 336 -20.41 5.13 -18.88
C PHE A 336 -20.77 3.65 -18.98
N LEU A 337 -20.91 3.19 -20.22
CA LEU A 337 -20.91 1.79 -20.61
C LEU A 337 -19.65 1.51 -21.45
N GLY A 338 -18.90 0.47 -21.08
CA GLY A 338 -17.80 -0.10 -21.86
C GLY A 338 -16.40 0.35 -21.43
N ARG A 339 -15.38 -0.23 -22.07
CA ARG A 339 -13.96 0.14 -21.87
C ARG A 339 -13.51 1.22 -22.83
N ALA A 340 -12.75 2.19 -22.31
CA ALA A 340 -12.06 3.14 -23.17
C ALA A 340 -11.08 2.41 -24.09
N ARG A 341 -11.26 2.52 -25.40
CA ARG A 341 -10.33 2.04 -26.43
C ARG A 341 -9.94 3.20 -27.34
N GLY A 342 -8.69 3.66 -27.24
CA GLY A 342 -8.11 4.65 -28.16
C GLY A 342 -7.72 5.97 -27.52
N LYS A 343 -7.46 6.98 -28.38
CA LYS A 343 -7.20 8.37 -28.00
C LYS A 343 -8.38 9.20 -28.52
N GLY A 344 -9.36 9.47 -27.67
CA GLY A 344 -10.53 10.28 -28.02
C GLY A 344 -10.23 11.78 -28.07
N LYS A 345 -10.87 12.49 -29.01
CA LYS A 345 -10.80 13.95 -29.15
C LYS A 345 -12.13 14.64 -29.45
N ASP A 346 -13.24 13.94 -29.55
CA ASP A 346 -14.54 14.57 -29.84
C ASP A 346 -15.58 14.16 -28.80
N VAL A 347 -16.14 15.11 -28.07
CA VAL A 347 -17.17 14.86 -27.06
C VAL A 347 -18.47 15.55 -27.48
N SER A 348 -19.59 14.82 -27.47
CA SER A 348 -20.91 15.40 -27.78
C SER A 348 -21.99 14.93 -26.80
N GLY A 349 -22.88 15.86 -26.42
CA GLY A 349 -24.09 15.61 -25.64
C GLY A 349 -24.31 16.59 -24.47
N PRO A 350 -25.46 16.49 -23.76
CA PRO A 350 -25.84 17.30 -22.59
C PRO A 350 -24.93 17.23 -21.36
N ILE A 351 -24.09 16.20 -21.20
CA ILE A 351 -23.14 16.14 -20.09
C ILE A 351 -21.96 17.06 -20.42
N SER A 352 -21.50 17.84 -19.43
CA SER A 352 -20.40 18.79 -19.65
C SER A 352 -19.14 18.09 -20.17
N SER A 353 -18.47 18.69 -21.15
CA SER A 353 -17.23 18.15 -21.72
C SER A 353 -16.15 17.95 -20.65
N THR A 354 -16.04 18.88 -19.69
CA THR A 354 -15.09 18.80 -18.57
C THR A 354 -15.31 17.57 -17.69
N GLU A 355 -16.55 17.24 -17.35
CA GLU A 355 -16.86 16.06 -16.52
C GLU A 355 -16.63 14.75 -17.28
N LEU A 356 -17.03 14.72 -18.56
CA LEU A 356 -16.78 13.58 -19.45
C LEU A 356 -15.28 13.31 -19.61
N ASP A 357 -14.48 14.37 -19.85
CA ASP A 357 -13.03 14.27 -20.00
C ASP A 357 -12.35 13.85 -18.69
N ALA A 358 -12.79 14.38 -17.55
CA ALA A 358 -12.27 13.98 -16.25
C ALA A 358 -12.48 12.48 -15.99
N ARG A 359 -13.72 11.99 -16.15
CA ARG A 359 -14.04 10.58 -15.96
C ARG A 359 -13.36 9.69 -17.02
N ALA A 360 -13.23 10.13 -18.27
CA ALA A 360 -12.52 9.38 -19.31
C ALA A 360 -11.01 9.26 -19.04
N ASN A 361 -10.38 10.31 -18.50
CA ASN A 361 -8.98 10.27 -18.08
C ASN A 361 -8.77 9.30 -16.91
N ASP A 362 -9.72 9.22 -15.97
CA ASP A 362 -9.67 8.26 -14.87
C ASP A 362 -9.64 6.82 -15.40
N VAL A 363 -10.48 6.48 -16.39
CA VAL A 363 -10.53 5.13 -17.01
C VAL A 363 -9.15 4.68 -17.47
N LYS A 364 -8.40 5.55 -18.12
CA LYS A 364 -7.07 5.21 -18.62
C LYS A 364 -6.15 4.72 -17.48
N PHE A 365 -6.14 5.45 -16.36
CA PHE A 365 -5.33 5.07 -15.20
C PHE A 365 -5.83 3.79 -14.54
N TRP A 366 -7.15 3.57 -14.53
CA TRP A 366 -7.76 2.38 -13.96
C TRP A 366 -7.42 1.12 -14.77
N VAL A 367 -7.48 1.19 -16.10
CA VAL A 367 -7.04 0.10 -17.00
C VAL A 367 -5.57 -0.23 -16.75
N GLU A 368 -4.69 0.77 -16.70
CA GLU A 368 -3.27 0.55 -16.42
C GLU A 368 -3.01 -0.12 -15.06
N ASP A 369 -3.74 0.29 -14.01
CA ASP A 369 -3.60 -0.29 -12.68
C ASP A 369 -4.12 -1.72 -12.62
N PHE A 370 -5.28 -1.97 -13.24
CA PHE A 370 -5.88 -3.28 -13.31
C PHE A 370 -5.01 -4.26 -14.11
N ASP A 371 -4.47 -3.84 -15.26
CA ASP A 371 -3.54 -4.66 -16.04
C ASP A 371 -2.26 -4.98 -15.27
N ARG A 372 -1.73 -4.02 -14.51
CA ARG A 372 -0.58 -4.25 -13.61
C ARG A 372 -0.91 -5.24 -12.50
N LEU A 373 -2.10 -5.12 -11.90
CA LEU A 373 -2.59 -6.05 -10.90
C LEU A 373 -2.69 -7.47 -11.47
N ILE A 374 -3.41 -7.66 -12.58
CA ILE A 374 -3.52 -8.95 -13.28
C ILE A 374 -2.13 -9.54 -13.59
N LYS A 375 -1.20 -8.71 -14.06
CA LYS A 375 0.17 -9.17 -14.36
C LYS A 375 0.90 -9.66 -13.11
N SER A 376 0.71 -9.03 -11.95
CA SER A 376 1.38 -9.40 -10.69
C SER A 376 0.92 -10.75 -10.12
N PHE A 377 -0.32 -11.17 -10.40
CA PHE A 377 -0.87 -12.45 -9.94
C PHE A 377 -0.75 -13.58 -10.97
N GLY A 378 -0.25 -13.28 -12.17
CA GLY A 378 -0.21 -14.22 -13.29
C GLY A 378 -1.59 -14.34 -13.93
N ARG A 379 -1.66 -14.23 -15.26
CA ARG A 379 -2.91 -14.22 -16.05
C ARG A 379 -3.77 -15.49 -15.97
N LYS A 380 -3.34 -16.52 -15.23
CA LYS A 380 -4.03 -17.81 -15.21
C LYS A 380 -5.29 -17.71 -14.35
N GLY A 381 -6.46 -17.69 -15.00
CA GLY A 381 -7.76 -17.86 -14.34
C GLY A 381 -8.64 -16.61 -14.27
N ILE A 382 -8.10 -15.44 -14.63
CA ILE A 382 -8.83 -14.18 -14.55
C ILE A 382 -9.62 -14.01 -15.84
N LYS A 383 -10.92 -14.28 -15.82
CA LYS A 383 -11.82 -13.96 -16.94
C LYS A 383 -12.25 -12.50 -16.80
N PRO A 384 -11.75 -11.57 -17.64
CA PRO A 384 -12.09 -10.14 -17.56
C PRO A 384 -13.56 -9.84 -17.88
N GLU A 385 -14.33 -10.88 -18.21
CA GLU A 385 -15.65 -10.85 -18.84
C GLU A 385 -16.80 -10.88 -17.82
N ALA A 386 -16.56 -11.27 -16.56
CA ALA A 386 -17.62 -11.41 -15.56
C ALA A 386 -18.14 -10.05 -15.06
N ILE A 387 -17.23 -9.13 -14.72
CA ILE A 387 -17.53 -7.76 -14.28
C ILE A 387 -16.33 -6.89 -14.65
N ASP A 388 -16.55 -5.80 -15.38
CA ASP A 388 -15.52 -4.80 -15.60
C ASP A 388 -15.52 -3.80 -14.42
N PRO A 389 -14.47 -3.75 -13.58
CA PRO A 389 -14.44 -2.84 -12.43
C PRO A 389 -14.60 -1.36 -12.83
N ILE A 390 -14.22 -1.03 -14.07
CA ILE A 390 -14.35 0.31 -14.65
C ILE A 390 -15.83 0.70 -14.81
N ASP A 391 -16.65 -0.18 -15.39
CA ASP A 391 -18.09 0.03 -15.53
C ASP A 391 -18.75 0.24 -14.16
N VAL A 392 -18.35 -0.58 -13.19
CA VAL A 392 -18.93 -0.55 -11.85
C VAL A 392 -18.57 0.73 -11.11
N GLN A 393 -17.34 1.22 -11.30
CA GLN A 393 -16.90 2.46 -10.67
C GLN A 393 -17.63 3.68 -11.26
N HIS A 394 -17.90 3.71 -12.57
CA HIS A 394 -18.73 4.77 -13.14
C HIS A 394 -20.19 4.69 -12.69
N PHE A 395 -20.71 3.47 -12.54
CA PHE A 395 -22.04 3.27 -11.99
C PHE A 395 -22.14 3.84 -10.57
N GLU A 396 -21.17 3.54 -9.71
CA GLU A 396 -21.05 4.10 -8.36
C GLU A 396 -20.99 5.62 -8.38
N GLN A 397 -20.10 6.23 -9.15
CA GLN A 397 -19.98 7.69 -9.28
C GLN A 397 -21.28 8.34 -9.75
N GLY A 398 -21.95 7.70 -10.70
CA GLY A 398 -23.24 8.15 -11.19
C GLY A 398 -24.32 8.12 -10.10
N VAL A 399 -24.43 7.00 -9.38
CA VAL A 399 -25.37 6.85 -8.27
C VAL A 399 -25.08 7.90 -7.20
N ARG A 400 -23.83 8.05 -6.79
CA ARG A 400 -23.40 9.05 -5.80
C ARG A 400 -23.76 10.47 -6.20
N ALA A 401 -23.48 10.86 -7.44
CA ALA A 401 -23.82 12.18 -7.96
C ALA A 401 -25.34 12.43 -7.95
N SER A 402 -26.16 11.41 -8.26
CA SER A 402 -27.62 11.53 -8.25
C SER A 402 -28.21 11.83 -6.87
N PHE A 403 -27.51 11.48 -5.79
CA PHE A 403 -27.91 11.76 -4.41
C PHE A 403 -27.16 12.97 -3.83
N GLY A 404 -26.60 13.83 -4.68
CA GLY A 404 -25.93 15.06 -4.26
C GLY A 404 -24.71 14.78 -3.37
N GLU A 405 -23.90 13.80 -3.77
CA GLU A 405 -22.73 13.34 -3.01
C GLU A 405 -23.06 12.79 -1.62
N PHE A 406 -24.34 12.45 -1.38
CA PHE A 406 -24.89 11.99 -0.11
C PHE A 406 -24.74 12.96 1.08
N ASN A 407 -24.42 14.24 0.83
CA ASN A 407 -24.18 15.23 1.88
C ASN A 407 -25.33 15.34 2.92
N ASN A 408 -26.56 15.02 2.52
CA ASN A 408 -27.75 15.06 3.38
C ASN A 408 -28.55 13.73 3.35
N ALA A 409 -27.94 12.65 2.88
CA ALA A 409 -28.64 11.38 2.78
C ALA A 409 -28.82 10.72 4.17
N PRO A 410 -29.92 10.00 4.41
CA PRO A 410 -30.06 9.19 5.62
C PRO A 410 -28.90 8.20 5.78
N GLU A 411 -28.49 7.92 7.02
CA GLU A 411 -27.35 7.05 7.34
C GLU A 411 -27.44 5.66 6.65
N TRP A 412 -28.65 5.11 6.54
CA TRP A 412 -28.88 3.82 5.89
C TRP A 412 -28.58 3.85 4.38
N VAL A 413 -28.79 5.00 3.71
CA VAL A 413 -28.46 5.20 2.29
C VAL A 413 -26.94 5.21 2.12
N VAL A 414 -26.24 6.02 2.93
CA VAL A 414 -24.78 6.10 2.94
C VAL A 414 -24.17 4.72 3.22
N ARG A 415 -24.72 3.98 4.18
CA ARG A 415 -24.29 2.61 4.51
C ARG A 415 -24.51 1.64 3.34
N THR A 416 -25.63 1.74 2.64
CA THR A 416 -25.92 0.90 1.48
C THR A 416 -24.97 1.22 0.32
N TRP A 417 -24.69 2.50 0.08
CA TRP A 417 -23.69 2.93 -0.90
C TRP A 417 -22.27 2.47 -0.51
N GLY A 418 -21.88 2.54 0.76
CA GLY A 418 -20.60 1.99 1.22
C GLY A 418 -20.46 0.49 0.90
N ARG A 419 -21.52 -0.29 1.11
CA ARG A 419 -21.56 -1.71 0.73
C ARG A 419 -21.46 -1.94 -0.79
N LEU A 420 -22.13 -1.09 -1.59
CA LEU A 420 -21.97 -1.08 -3.04
C LEU A 420 -20.49 -0.91 -3.40
N CYS A 421 -19.85 0.14 -2.86
CA CYS A 421 -18.43 0.43 -3.07
C CYS A 421 -17.51 -0.75 -2.67
N GLU A 422 -17.72 -1.36 -1.51
CA GLU A 422 -16.95 -2.52 -1.06
C GLU A 422 -17.05 -3.71 -2.04
N SER A 423 -18.22 -3.90 -2.67
CA SER A 423 -18.48 -5.02 -3.56
C SER A 423 -17.93 -4.85 -4.98
N ILE A 424 -17.59 -3.62 -5.38
CA ILE A 424 -16.92 -3.32 -6.66
C ILE A 424 -15.63 -4.15 -6.81
N PHE A 425 -15.04 -4.49 -5.67
CA PHE A 425 -13.77 -5.17 -5.57
C PHE A 425 -13.93 -6.68 -5.36
N ALA A 426 -15.14 -7.21 -5.25
CA ALA A 426 -15.37 -8.66 -5.14
C ALA A 426 -14.87 -9.46 -6.36
N PRO A 427 -14.97 -8.96 -7.61
CA PRO A 427 -14.35 -9.64 -8.75
C PRO A 427 -12.83 -9.75 -8.60
N LEU A 428 -12.20 -8.84 -7.86
CA LEU A 428 -10.77 -8.88 -7.55
C LEU A 428 -10.46 -9.88 -6.43
N ASP A 429 -11.40 -10.18 -5.53
CA ASP A 429 -11.29 -11.28 -4.56
C ASP A 429 -11.17 -12.64 -5.29
N GLY A 430 -11.80 -12.75 -6.47
CA GLY A 430 -11.64 -13.88 -7.40
C GLY A 430 -10.27 -13.97 -8.12
N LEU A 431 -9.37 -12.99 -7.93
CA LEU A 431 -7.95 -13.10 -8.32
C LEU A 431 -7.16 -14.04 -7.41
N ASN A 432 -7.77 -14.51 -6.31
CA ASN A 432 -7.18 -15.56 -5.51
C ASN A 432 -7.10 -16.85 -6.34
N ASP A 433 -5.88 -17.37 -6.47
CA ASP A 433 -5.66 -18.76 -6.84
C ASP A 433 -6.67 -19.63 -6.06
N PRO A 434 -7.46 -20.50 -6.70
CA PRO A 434 -8.45 -21.34 -6.02
C PRO A 434 -7.81 -22.24 -4.94
N THR A 435 -6.49 -22.45 -4.95
CA THR A 435 -5.75 -23.09 -3.85
C THR A 435 -5.58 -22.17 -2.62
N LEU A 436 -5.63 -20.84 -2.79
CA LEU A 436 -5.59 -19.83 -1.72
C LEU A 436 -6.98 -19.48 -1.17
N ALA A 437 -8.05 -19.74 -1.91
CA ALA A 437 -9.43 -19.63 -1.41
C ALA A 437 -9.76 -20.67 -0.30
N GLN A 438 -8.88 -21.67 -0.11
CA GLN A 438 -9.00 -22.67 0.95
C GLN A 438 -8.37 -22.24 2.28
N GLU A 439 -7.50 -21.21 2.30
CA GLU A 439 -6.96 -20.67 3.54
C GLU A 439 -7.96 -19.68 4.15
N ASP A 440 -8.26 -19.85 5.44
CA ASP A 440 -9.09 -18.88 6.18
C ASP A 440 -8.40 -17.51 6.10
N PRO A 441 -9.04 -16.46 5.56
CA PRO A 441 -8.36 -15.20 5.26
C PRO A 441 -8.03 -14.48 6.55
N THR A 442 -6.78 -14.66 6.97
CA THR A 442 -6.20 -13.97 8.10
C THR A 442 -5.23 -12.91 7.61
N PHE A 443 -5.21 -11.77 8.29
CA PHE A 443 -4.21 -10.73 8.07
C PHE A 443 -3.34 -10.58 9.31
N ASP A 444 -2.05 -10.42 9.07
CA ASP A 444 -1.07 -10.04 10.07
C ASP A 444 -0.14 -8.98 9.47
N PRO A 445 -0.12 -7.74 10.00
CA PRO A 445 0.73 -6.67 9.49
C PRO A 445 2.24 -6.92 9.73
N SER A 446 2.62 -7.92 10.54
CA SER A 446 4.01 -8.35 10.63
C SER A 446 4.49 -9.12 9.40
N ASP A 447 3.58 -9.56 8.52
CA ASP A 447 3.93 -10.28 7.30
C ASP A 447 4.52 -9.35 6.21
N VAL A 448 4.56 -8.05 6.45
CA VAL A 448 4.64 -7.02 5.40
C VAL A 448 5.55 -5.85 5.79
N VAL A 449 6.18 -5.24 4.79
CA VAL A 449 6.96 -4.02 4.94
C VAL A 449 6.21 -2.88 4.26
N GLY A 450 5.99 -1.77 4.98
CA GLY A 450 5.51 -0.53 4.38
C GLY A 450 6.64 0.19 3.64
N LEU A 451 6.40 0.52 2.37
CA LEU A 451 7.35 1.21 1.50
C LEU A 451 6.79 2.58 1.08
N PRO A 452 7.30 3.70 1.60
CA PRO A 452 6.89 5.03 1.15
C PRO A 452 7.41 5.25 -0.28
N GLY A 453 6.58 5.89 -1.11
CA GLY A 453 6.93 6.29 -2.48
C GLY A 453 8.11 7.26 -2.56
N TYR A 454 8.70 7.35 -3.76
CA TYR A 454 9.85 8.15 -4.21
C TYR A 454 11.24 7.49 -4.15
N THR A 455 11.56 6.59 -3.22
CA THR A 455 12.88 5.91 -3.25
C THR A 455 12.93 4.52 -2.59
N GLY A 456 11.90 4.12 -1.83
CA GLY A 456 11.99 2.95 -0.93
C GLY A 456 13.11 3.11 0.11
N ALA A 457 13.58 4.34 0.32
CA ALA A 457 14.72 4.64 1.18
C ALA A 457 14.35 4.59 2.67
N GLN A 458 13.06 4.55 2.98
CA GLN A 458 12.55 4.13 4.27
C GLN A 458 11.73 2.85 4.15
N ARG A 459 11.66 2.11 5.26
CA ARG A 459 10.90 0.87 5.38
C ARG A 459 10.22 0.88 6.74
N ALA A 460 8.94 0.55 6.78
CA ALA A 460 8.17 0.46 8.01
C ALA A 460 7.81 -0.99 8.31
N GLY A 461 8.09 -1.43 9.54
CA GLY A 461 7.58 -2.68 10.09
C GLY A 461 6.34 -2.39 10.94
N PHE A 462 5.42 -3.33 11.00
CA PHE A 462 4.18 -3.20 11.76
C PHE A 462 3.97 -4.47 12.60
N THR A 463 3.23 -4.34 13.71
CA THR A 463 2.91 -5.46 14.60
C THR A 463 1.45 -5.41 15.03
N LEU A 464 0.86 -6.52 15.48
CA LEU A 464 -0.50 -6.53 16.03
C LEU A 464 -0.59 -5.94 17.45
N ARG A 465 0.49 -5.36 17.99
CA ARG A 465 0.44 -4.66 19.26
C ARG A 465 -0.19 -3.27 19.07
N ARG A 466 -1.29 -3.01 19.80
CA ARG A 466 -1.93 -1.69 19.82
C ARG A 466 -0.94 -0.63 20.24
N TYR A 467 -0.94 0.50 19.53
CA TYR A 467 -0.17 1.66 19.96
C TYR A 467 -0.74 2.19 21.28
N ARG A 468 0.16 2.57 22.20
CA ARG A 468 -0.18 3.23 23.46
C ARG A 468 0.76 4.42 23.61
N ASP A 469 0.19 5.60 23.84
CA ASP A 469 0.98 6.79 24.20
C ASP A 469 1.64 6.50 25.56
N HIS A 470 2.95 6.26 25.55
CA HIS A 470 3.78 6.04 26.72
C HIS A 470 4.92 7.05 26.77
#